data_AF-A0A932PQB7-F1
#
_entry.id   AF-A0A932PQB7-F1
#
_cell.length_a   1.000
_cell.length_b   1.000
_cell.length_c   1.000
_cell.angle_alpha   90.00
_cell.angle_beta   90.00
_cell.angle_gamma   90.00
#
_symmetry.space_group_name_H-M   'P 1'
#
loop_
_entity.id
_entity.type
_entity.pdbx_description
1 polymer ?
#
loop_
_entity_poly.entity_id
_entity_poly.type
_entity_poly.pdbx_seq_one_letter_code
_entity_poly.pdbx_strand_id
1 'polypeptide(L)'
;MKRPALTLNTTAMLLLTIFLGLLGGHALANRQPWALTCYDCKACGAACALGIDPQGFVAAQLANDPDLPIYATNIRLNVRKALALDPELEITRGERHLPLRQAVTQFGLAPSEEVVTYRMKARHAAALCLECAACEKACVLELPLLRAIRQLKAPQPAGATHAK
;
A
#
# COMPACT_ATOMS: atom_id res chain seq x y z
N MET A 1 4.05 43.91 14.52
CA MET A 1 4.45 42.63 13.87
C MET A 1 4.75 42.90 12.40
N LYS A 2 5.91 42.44 11.89
CA LYS A 2 6.35 42.73 10.52
C LYS A 2 5.33 42.13 9.53
N ARG A 3 4.59 42.97 8.80
CA ARG A 3 3.61 42.60 7.75
C ARG A 3 3.97 41.36 6.91
N PRO A 4 5.24 41.14 6.48
CA PRO A 4 5.63 39.92 5.75
C PRO A 4 5.44 38.61 6.53
N ALA A 5 5.64 38.61 7.86
CA ALA A 5 5.44 37.42 8.68
C ALA A 5 3.95 37.07 8.83
N LEU A 6 3.08 38.11 8.89
CA LEU A 6 1.64 37.90 8.92
C LEU A 6 1.14 37.33 7.59
N THR A 7 1.58 37.89 6.45
CA THR A 7 1.20 37.37 5.12
C THR A 7 1.67 35.94 4.90
N LEU A 8 2.90 35.60 5.31
CA LEU A 8 3.41 34.23 5.21
C LEU A 8 2.56 33.24 6.01
N ASN A 9 2.22 33.59 7.26
CA ASN A 9 1.39 32.75 8.11
C ASN A 9 -0.02 32.58 7.54
N THR A 10 -0.65 33.65 7.05
CA THR A 10 -1.99 33.57 6.45
C THR A 10 -1.98 32.71 5.19
N THR A 11 -0.98 32.87 4.31
CA THR A 11 -0.85 32.04 3.11
C THR A 11 -0.61 30.57 3.47
N ALA A 12 0.26 30.29 4.45
CA ALA A 12 0.49 28.92 4.92
C ALA A 12 -0.78 28.28 5.49
N MET A 13 -1.56 29.04 6.28
CA MET A 13 -2.84 28.56 6.82
C MET A 13 -3.88 28.32 5.71
N LEU A 14 -3.94 29.19 4.70
CA LEU A 14 -4.82 29.00 3.54
C LEU A 14 -4.44 27.73 2.78
N LEU A 15 -3.16 27.54 2.46
CA LEU A 15 -2.66 26.35 1.76
C LEU A 15 -2.91 25.08 2.56
N LEU A 16 -2.68 25.10 3.88
CA LEU A 16 -2.96 23.96 4.75
C LEU A 16 -4.46 23.63 4.75
N THR A 17 -5.33 24.63 4.83
CA THR A 17 -6.79 24.44 4.81
C THR A 17 -7.25 23.83 3.48
N ILE A 18 -6.73 24.33 2.36
CA ILE A 18 -7.01 23.77 1.03
C ILE A 18 -6.54 22.32 0.95
N PHE A 19 -5.32 22.03 1.41
CA PHE A 19 -4.76 20.68 1.40
C PHE A 19 -5.60 19.71 2.24
N LEU A 20 -5.97 20.07 3.47
CA LEU A 20 -6.81 19.26 4.33
C LEU A 20 -8.21 19.06 3.73
N GLY A 21 -8.78 20.11 3.12
CA GLY A 21 -10.05 20.04 2.42
C GLY A 21 -10.02 19.06 1.23
N LEU A 22 -8.97 19.10 0.42
CA LEU A 22 -8.77 18.17 -0.68
C LEU A 22 -8.61 16.73 -0.19
N LEU A 23 -7.79 16.52 0.84
CA LEU A 23 -7.56 15.20 1.43
C LEU A 23 -8.86 14.60 2.01
N GLY A 24 -9.63 15.41 2.74
CA GLY A 24 -10.95 15.06 3.25
C GLY A 24 -11.95 14.74 2.13
N GLY A 25 -11.96 15.58 1.09
CA GLY A 25 -12.80 15.40 -0.09
C GLY A 25 -12.52 14.09 -0.82
N HIS A 26 -11.25 13.74 -1.03
CA HIS A 26 -10.85 12.47 -1.64
C HIS A 26 -11.25 11.26 -0.80
N ALA A 27 -11.01 11.29 0.52
CA ALA A 27 -11.39 10.20 1.41
C ALA A 27 -12.91 9.95 1.39
N LEU A 28 -13.71 11.01 1.35
CA LEU A 28 -15.17 10.93 1.22
C LEU A 28 -15.59 10.41 -0.16
N ALA A 29 -15.01 10.93 -1.25
CA ALA A 29 -15.30 10.49 -2.61
C ALA A 29 -15.00 8.99 -2.81
N ASN A 30 -13.91 8.51 -2.21
CA ASN A 30 -13.53 7.09 -2.25
C ASN A 30 -14.32 6.22 -1.26
N ARG A 31 -15.24 6.82 -0.47
CA ARG A 31 -16.05 6.16 0.58
C ARG A 31 -15.20 5.53 1.70
N GLN A 32 -14.04 6.13 1.99
CA GLN A 32 -13.09 5.69 3.03
C GLN A 32 -12.72 6.82 4.00
N PRO A 33 -13.69 7.51 4.66
CA PRO A 33 -13.36 8.61 5.58
C PRO A 33 -12.49 8.15 6.76
N TRP A 34 -12.61 6.88 7.15
CA TRP A 34 -11.81 6.26 8.21
C TRP A 34 -10.32 6.17 7.86
N ALA A 35 -9.94 6.17 6.57
CA ALA A 35 -8.55 6.04 6.14
C ALA A 35 -7.65 7.19 6.67
N LEU A 36 -8.23 8.38 6.87
CA LEU A 36 -7.53 9.56 7.39
C LEU A 36 -7.09 9.42 8.85
N THR A 37 -7.68 8.48 9.59
CA THR A 37 -7.36 8.26 11.00
C THR A 37 -6.20 7.28 11.18
N CYS A 38 -5.79 6.57 10.13
CA CYS A 38 -4.65 5.68 10.17
C CYS A 38 -3.34 6.48 10.34
N TYR A 39 -2.63 6.26 11.44
CA TYR A 39 -1.39 6.98 11.79
C TYR A 39 -0.14 6.09 11.81
N ASP A 40 -0.22 4.89 11.22
CA ASP A 40 0.91 3.98 11.04
C ASP A 40 1.65 3.55 12.33
N CYS A 41 0.90 3.05 13.31
CA CYS A 41 1.48 2.54 14.56
C CYS A 41 2.26 1.21 14.42
N LYS A 42 2.34 0.63 13.21
CA LYS A 42 2.94 -0.67 12.90
C LYS A 42 2.36 -1.91 13.61
N ALA A 43 1.36 -1.78 14.48
CA ALA A 43 0.70 -2.91 15.14
C ALA A 43 0.10 -3.93 14.13
N CYS A 44 -0.55 -3.44 13.09
CA CYS A 44 -1.18 -4.28 12.07
C CYS A 44 -0.16 -5.09 11.26
N GLY A 45 1.01 -4.51 10.97
CA GLY A 45 2.11 -5.18 10.27
C GLY A 45 2.73 -6.27 11.13
N ALA A 46 2.96 -6.00 12.42
CA ALA A 46 3.48 -6.99 13.37
C ALA A 46 2.54 -8.21 13.54
N ALA A 47 1.23 -8.02 13.39
CA ALA A 47 0.24 -9.09 13.47
C ALA A 47 0.13 -9.94 12.18
N CYS A 48 0.69 -9.49 11.05
CA CYS A 48 0.52 -10.17 9.77
C CYS A 48 1.55 -11.29 9.58
N ALA A 49 1.11 -12.55 9.57
CA ALA A 49 1.99 -13.71 9.33
C ALA A 49 2.69 -13.68 7.95
N LEU A 50 2.08 -13.03 6.95
CA LEU A 50 2.64 -12.87 5.61
C LEU A 50 3.59 -11.67 5.48
N GLY A 51 3.79 -10.90 6.57
CA GLY A 51 4.62 -9.69 6.55
C GLY A 51 4.07 -8.59 5.63
N ILE A 52 2.77 -8.60 5.34
CA ILE A 52 2.11 -7.54 4.58
C ILE A 52 1.87 -6.36 5.53
N ASP A 53 2.27 -5.15 5.13
CA ASP A 53 1.95 -3.93 5.86
C ASP A 53 0.54 -3.44 5.50
N PRO A 54 -0.47 -3.58 6.38
CA PRO A 54 -1.85 -3.23 6.07
C PRO A 54 -2.05 -1.72 5.92
N GLN A 55 -1.13 -0.88 6.39
CA GLN A 55 -1.12 0.56 6.10
C GLN A 55 -1.08 0.80 4.59
N GLY A 56 -0.34 -0.03 3.85
CA GLY A 56 -0.27 0.05 2.39
C GLY A 56 -1.64 -0.09 1.72
N PHE A 57 -2.53 -0.94 2.27
CA PHE A 57 -3.90 -1.05 1.77
C PHE A 57 -4.72 0.21 2.04
N VAL A 58 -4.54 0.83 3.21
CA VAL A 58 -5.20 2.10 3.55
C VAL A 58 -4.74 3.21 2.61
N ALA A 59 -3.42 3.30 2.37
CA ALA A 59 -2.85 4.28 1.46
C ALA A 59 -3.32 4.07 0.01
N ALA A 60 -3.35 2.82 -0.47
CA ALA A 60 -3.86 2.46 -1.79
C ALA A 60 -5.35 2.86 -1.95
N GLN A 61 -6.16 2.65 -0.93
CA GLN A 61 -7.56 3.06 -0.92
C GLN A 61 -7.74 4.59 -0.90
N LEU A 62 -6.94 5.30 -0.11
CA LEU A 62 -6.98 6.77 -0.05
C LEU A 62 -6.54 7.40 -1.37
N ALA A 63 -5.50 6.86 -1.99
CA ALA A 63 -5.00 7.29 -3.30
C ALA A 63 -5.86 6.81 -4.47
N ASN A 64 -6.82 5.89 -4.21
CA ASN A 64 -7.54 5.15 -5.25
C ASN A 64 -6.59 4.50 -6.29
N ASP A 65 -5.47 3.96 -5.80
CA ASP A 65 -4.42 3.36 -6.61
C ASP A 65 -4.16 1.91 -6.16
N PRO A 66 -4.73 0.91 -6.85
CA PRO A 66 -4.49 -0.50 -6.55
C PRO A 66 -3.06 -0.96 -6.86
N ASP A 67 -2.30 -0.16 -7.61
CA ASP A 67 -0.94 -0.44 -8.04
C ASP A 67 0.10 0.19 -7.12
N LEU A 68 -0.35 0.89 -6.08
CA LEU A 68 0.52 1.46 -5.07
C LEU A 68 1.42 0.35 -4.47
N PRO A 69 2.76 0.51 -4.48
CA PRO A 69 3.68 -0.50 -3.99
C PRO A 69 3.71 -0.53 -2.47
N ILE A 70 3.37 -1.68 -1.87
CA ILE A 70 3.31 -1.90 -0.42
C ILE A 70 4.31 -2.96 0.03
N TYR A 71 4.66 -2.95 1.32
CA TYR A 71 5.52 -3.98 1.89
C TYR A 71 4.77 -5.31 2.06
N ALA A 72 5.44 -6.38 1.65
CA ALA A 72 5.00 -7.77 1.80
C ALA A 72 6.26 -8.64 1.94
N THR A 73 6.77 -8.77 3.15
CA THR A 73 8.15 -9.22 3.40
C THR A 73 8.30 -10.72 3.68
N ASN A 74 7.20 -11.46 3.78
CA ASN A 74 7.23 -12.88 4.15
C ASN A 74 6.33 -13.75 3.26
N ILE A 75 6.06 -13.31 2.02
CA ILE A 75 5.38 -14.15 1.03
C ILE A 75 6.42 -14.90 0.23
N ARG A 76 6.26 -16.23 0.17
CA ARG A 76 7.08 -17.12 -0.64
C ARG A 76 6.33 -17.52 -1.90
N LEU A 77 6.97 -17.32 -3.05
CA LEU A 77 6.44 -17.71 -4.35
C LEU A 77 7.57 -18.34 -5.14
N ASN A 78 7.26 -19.30 -6.02
CA ASN A 78 8.23 -19.68 -7.03
C ASN A 78 8.36 -18.57 -8.09
N VAL A 79 9.54 -18.47 -8.71
CA VAL A 79 9.87 -17.45 -9.71
C VAL A 79 8.84 -17.39 -10.84
N ARG A 80 8.36 -18.54 -11.32
CA ARG A 80 7.34 -18.59 -12.39
C ARG A 80 6.06 -17.86 -11.99
N LYS A 81 5.52 -18.17 -10.81
CA LYS A 81 4.29 -17.56 -10.28
C LYS A 81 4.50 -16.09 -9.95
N ALA A 82 5.67 -15.75 -9.41
CA ALA A 82 6.02 -14.38 -9.06
C ALA A 82 6.11 -13.49 -10.33
N LEU A 83 6.78 -13.97 -11.40
CA LEU A 83 6.86 -13.24 -12.69
C LEU A 83 5.49 -13.09 -13.36
N ALA A 84 4.64 -14.12 -13.27
CA ALA A 84 3.27 -14.06 -13.80
C ALA A 84 2.37 -13.09 -13.03
N LEU A 85 2.64 -12.90 -11.73
CA LEU A 85 1.92 -11.96 -10.88
C LEU A 85 2.37 -10.52 -11.17
N ASP A 86 3.66 -10.26 -11.10
CA ASP A 86 4.25 -8.95 -11.39
C ASP A 86 5.77 -9.05 -11.61
N PRO A 87 6.29 -8.79 -12.83
CA PRO A 87 7.73 -8.83 -13.06
C PRO A 87 8.50 -7.73 -12.30
N GLU A 88 7.80 -6.67 -11.86
CA GLU A 88 8.39 -5.54 -11.14
C GLU A 88 8.19 -5.65 -9.61
N LEU A 89 7.63 -6.76 -9.10
CA LEU A 89 7.65 -6.99 -7.65
C LEU A 89 9.10 -7.06 -7.16
N GLU A 90 9.34 -6.49 -5.99
CA GLU A 90 10.66 -6.52 -5.38
C GLU A 90 10.80 -7.78 -4.53
N ILE A 91 11.93 -8.47 -4.67
CA ILE A 91 12.28 -9.62 -3.84
C ILE A 91 13.47 -9.29 -2.94
N THR A 92 13.62 -10.03 -1.87
CA THR A 92 14.83 -10.02 -1.05
C THR A 92 15.74 -11.17 -1.47
N ARG A 93 17.01 -10.87 -1.77
CA ARG A 93 18.06 -11.87 -2.00
C ARG A 93 19.36 -11.43 -1.33
N GLY A 94 19.76 -12.16 -0.28
CA GLY A 94 20.81 -11.69 0.62
C GLY A 94 20.40 -10.36 1.26
N GLU A 95 21.26 -9.35 1.18
CA GLU A 95 21.01 -8.00 1.70
C GLU A 95 20.43 -7.02 0.67
N ARG A 96 20.05 -7.50 -0.52
CA ARG A 96 19.56 -6.64 -1.61
C ARG A 96 18.05 -6.81 -1.83
N HIS A 97 17.41 -5.69 -2.13
CA HIS A 97 16.06 -5.62 -2.66
C HIS A 97 16.13 -5.15 -4.11
N LEU A 98 15.52 -5.92 -5.01
CA LEU A 98 15.54 -5.60 -6.44
C LEU A 98 14.29 -6.15 -7.14
N PRO A 99 13.90 -5.56 -8.28
CA PRO A 99 12.83 -6.09 -9.11
C PRO A 99 13.11 -7.54 -9.53
N LEU A 100 12.08 -8.37 -9.52
CA LEU A 100 12.19 -9.80 -9.83
C LEU A 100 12.78 -10.03 -11.23
N ARG A 101 12.37 -9.24 -12.22
CA ARG A 101 12.94 -9.32 -13.58
C ARG A 101 14.45 -9.15 -13.57
N GLN A 102 14.97 -8.18 -12.82
CA GLN A 102 16.40 -7.95 -12.68
C GLN A 102 17.09 -9.09 -11.92
N ALA A 103 16.45 -9.65 -10.90
CA ALA A 103 17.02 -10.78 -10.16
C ALA A 103 17.15 -12.03 -11.03
N VAL A 104 16.15 -12.31 -11.86
CA VAL A 104 16.18 -13.45 -12.79
C VAL A 104 17.32 -13.31 -13.79
N THR A 105 17.52 -12.13 -14.37
CA THR A 105 18.61 -11.90 -15.34
C THR A 105 19.98 -11.89 -14.68
N GLN A 106 20.11 -11.29 -13.49
CA GLN A 106 21.39 -11.15 -12.80
C GLN A 106 21.88 -12.45 -12.15
N PHE A 107 20.95 -13.29 -11.65
CA PHE A 107 21.30 -14.47 -10.86
C PHE A 107 20.91 -15.80 -11.52
N GLY A 108 20.24 -15.77 -12.68
CA GLY A 108 19.86 -16.99 -13.41
C GLY A 108 18.85 -17.86 -12.67
N LEU A 109 17.86 -17.23 -12.00
CA LEU A 109 16.91 -17.95 -11.14
C LEU A 109 16.09 -18.98 -11.91
N ALA A 110 16.04 -20.20 -11.42
CA ALA A 110 15.24 -21.25 -12.04
C ALA A 110 13.74 -20.95 -11.86
N PRO A 111 12.86 -21.30 -12.82
CA PRO A 111 11.41 -21.05 -12.69
C PRO A 111 10.76 -21.69 -11.45
N SER A 112 11.34 -22.77 -10.93
CA SER A 112 10.88 -23.48 -9.73
C SER A 112 11.51 -22.98 -8.42
N GLU A 113 12.53 -22.12 -8.50
CA GLU A 113 13.20 -21.57 -7.32
C GLU A 113 12.24 -20.70 -6.51
N GLU A 114 12.28 -20.80 -5.18
CA GLU A 114 11.48 -19.95 -4.30
C GLU A 114 12.17 -18.61 -4.07
N VAL A 115 11.37 -17.55 -4.09
CA VAL A 115 11.78 -16.19 -3.73
C VAL A 115 10.89 -15.64 -2.62
N VAL A 116 11.48 -14.81 -1.76
CA VAL A 116 10.76 -14.07 -0.71
C VAL A 116 10.53 -12.65 -1.21
N THR A 117 9.28 -12.21 -1.18
CA THR A 117 8.91 -10.86 -1.62
C THR A 117 9.37 -9.82 -0.60
N TYR A 118 9.50 -8.58 -1.06
CA TYR A 118 9.79 -7.40 -0.23
C TYR A 118 8.71 -6.34 -0.43
N ARG A 119 8.44 -5.98 -1.69
CA ARG A 119 7.34 -5.08 -2.07
C ARG A 119 6.58 -5.62 -3.26
N MET A 120 5.28 -5.34 -3.29
CA MET A 120 4.41 -5.62 -4.43
C MET A 120 3.25 -4.65 -4.46
N LYS A 121 2.55 -4.58 -5.59
CA LYS A 121 1.33 -3.79 -5.72
C LYS A 121 0.27 -4.20 -4.70
N ALA A 122 -0.47 -3.24 -4.18
CA ALA A 122 -1.50 -3.46 -3.18
C ALA A 122 -2.52 -4.52 -3.63
N ARG A 123 -2.98 -4.49 -4.89
CA ARG A 123 -3.90 -5.52 -5.44
C ARG A 123 -3.32 -6.94 -5.39
N HIS A 124 -2.02 -7.11 -5.63
CA HIS A 124 -1.37 -8.42 -5.63
C HIS A 124 -1.23 -8.94 -4.20
N ALA A 125 -0.85 -8.09 -3.26
CA ALA A 125 -0.84 -8.43 -1.84
C ALA A 125 -2.25 -8.75 -1.33
N ALA A 126 -3.27 -8.01 -1.76
CA ALA A 126 -4.66 -8.26 -1.40
C ALA A 126 -5.16 -9.61 -1.94
N ALA A 127 -4.78 -9.97 -3.17
CA ALA A 127 -5.09 -11.28 -3.75
C ALA A 127 -4.44 -12.45 -2.99
N LEU A 128 -3.27 -12.22 -2.37
CA LEU A 128 -2.54 -13.21 -1.57
C LEU A 128 -2.91 -13.19 -0.09
N CYS A 129 -3.68 -12.20 0.37
CA CYS A 129 -4.10 -12.09 1.76
C CYS A 129 -5.00 -13.26 2.17
N LEU A 130 -4.75 -13.83 3.35
CA LEU A 130 -5.53 -14.93 3.92
C LEU A 130 -6.88 -14.48 4.54
N GLU A 131 -7.13 -13.17 4.59
CA GLU A 131 -8.33 -12.59 5.21
C GLU A 131 -8.58 -13.05 6.67
N CYS A 132 -7.52 -13.37 7.42
CA CYS A 132 -7.58 -13.94 8.77
C CYS A 132 -7.99 -12.95 9.88
N ALA A 133 -8.28 -11.69 9.53
CA ALA A 133 -8.60 -10.58 10.44
C ALA A 133 -7.52 -10.21 11.48
N ALA A 134 -6.31 -10.77 11.42
CA ALA A 134 -5.28 -10.52 12.42
C ALA A 134 -4.91 -9.03 12.53
N CYS A 135 -4.75 -8.35 11.40
CA CYS A 135 -4.46 -6.92 11.35
C CYS A 135 -5.60 -6.05 11.88
N GLU A 136 -6.85 -6.41 11.59
CA GLU A 136 -8.04 -5.70 12.04
C GLU A 136 -8.19 -5.79 13.56
N LYS A 137 -8.00 -6.99 14.13
CA LYS A 137 -8.00 -7.21 15.59
C LYS A 137 -6.85 -6.52 16.32
N ALA A 138 -5.70 -6.38 15.67
CA ALA A 138 -4.55 -5.68 16.23
C ALA A 138 -4.65 -4.15 16.11
N CYS A 139 -5.63 -3.64 15.35
CA CYS A 139 -5.77 -2.21 15.11
C CYS A 139 -6.38 -1.51 16.33
N VAL A 140 -5.63 -0.62 16.97
CA VAL A 140 -6.08 0.18 18.12
C VAL A 140 -7.30 1.06 17.79
N LEU A 141 -7.44 1.45 16.51
CA LEU A 141 -8.55 2.27 16.03
C LEU A 141 -9.69 1.45 15.41
N GLU A 142 -9.62 0.12 15.48
CA GLU A 142 -10.65 -0.79 14.96
C GLU A 142 -11.01 -0.50 13.47
N LEU A 143 -9.99 -0.14 12.67
CA LEU A 143 -10.20 0.19 11.27
C LEU A 143 -10.68 -1.03 10.47
N PRO A 144 -11.60 -0.87 9.51
CA PRO A 144 -12.17 -1.97 8.72
C PRO A 144 -11.20 -2.45 7.62
N LEU A 145 -10.03 -2.95 8.01
CA LEU A 145 -8.94 -3.32 7.11
C LEU A 145 -9.32 -4.44 6.15
N LEU A 146 -10.12 -5.43 6.59
CA LEU A 146 -10.57 -6.49 5.69
C LEU A 146 -11.47 -5.96 4.57
N ARG A 147 -12.27 -4.93 4.85
CA ARG A 147 -13.08 -4.28 3.81
C ARG A 147 -12.19 -3.67 2.73
N ALA A 148 -11.16 -2.92 3.14
CA ALA A 148 -10.19 -2.31 2.24
C ALA A 148 -9.46 -3.36 1.38
N ILE A 149 -9.03 -4.46 2.00
CA ILE A 149 -8.36 -5.57 1.31
C ILE A 149 -9.29 -6.20 0.26
N ARG A 150 -10.53 -6.52 0.63
CA ARG A 150 -11.52 -7.12 -0.29
C ARG A 150 -11.85 -6.21 -1.46
N GLN A 151 -11.93 -4.90 -1.22
CA GLN A 151 -12.17 -3.92 -2.29
C GLN A 151 -10.99 -3.85 -3.28
N LEU A 152 -9.74 -4.01 -2.82
CA LEU A 152 -8.57 -4.08 -3.71
C LEU A 152 -8.47 -5.41 -4.47
N LYS A 153 -9.07 -6.48 -3.94
CA LYS A 153 -9.13 -7.80 -4.56
C LYS A 153 -10.21 -7.90 -5.64
N ALA A 154 -11.29 -7.13 -5.51
CA ALA A 154 -12.35 -7.08 -6.51
C ALA A 154 -11.84 -6.41 -7.80
N PRO A 155 -12.35 -6.81 -8.99
CA PRO A 155 -12.08 -6.10 -10.23
C PRO A 155 -12.56 -4.66 -10.09
N GLN A 156 -11.62 -3.70 -10.16
CA GLN A 156 -11.98 -2.28 -10.19
C GLN A 156 -12.74 -2.00 -11.49
N PRO A 157 -13.88 -1.27 -11.46
CA PRO A 157 -14.53 -0.85 -12.69
C PRO A 157 -13.56 0.01 -13.50
N ALA A 158 -13.37 -0.32 -14.77
CA ALA A 158 -12.53 0.43 -15.70
C ALA A 158 -13.04 1.87 -15.78
N GLY A 159 -12.38 2.82 -15.11
CA GLY A 159 -12.86 4.20 -15.09
C GLY A 159 -12.32 5.12 -14.00
N ALA A 160 -11.50 4.65 -13.05
CA ALA A 160 -10.75 5.54 -12.18
C ALA A 160 -9.57 6.14 -12.96
N THR A 161 -9.86 7.15 -13.76
CA THR A 161 -8.92 7.99 -14.48
C THR A 161 -7.82 8.48 -13.55
N HIS A 162 -6.57 8.20 -13.91
CA HIS A 162 -5.40 8.91 -13.42
C HIS A 162 -5.56 10.41 -13.74
N ALA A 163 -5.99 11.20 -12.78
CA ALA A 163 -5.74 12.64 -12.80
C ALA A 163 -4.25 12.81 -12.50
N LYS A 164 -3.46 13.00 -13.57
CA LYS A 164 -2.12 13.57 -13.49
C LYS A 164 -2.18 15.03 -13.06
#